data_AF-T1A170-F1
#
_entry.id   AF-T1A170-F1
#
_cell.length_a   1.000
_cell.length_b   1.000
_cell.length_c   1.000
_cell.angle_alpha   90.00
_cell.angle_beta   90.00
_cell.angle_gamma   90.00
#
_symmetry.space_group_name_H-M   'P 1'
#
loop_
_entity.id
_entity.type
_entity.pdbx_description
1 polymer ?
#
loop_
_entity_poly.entity_id
_entity_poly.type
_entity_poly.pdbx_seq_one_letter_code
_entity_poly.pdbx_strand_id
1 'polypeptide(L)' 'EDSLRTLEQTHPERWLRLHRSCLVPRERLLGLNTLPDGRIVAQLAGSALQPEISRRNLASVRAWLRNP' A
#
# COMPACT_ATOMS: atom_id res chain seq x y z
N GLU A 1 -7.81 -8.70 -19.33
CA GLU A 1 -7.98 -8.40 -17.89
C GLU A 1 -6.75 -8.89 -17.14
N ASP A 2 -5.85 -7.98 -16.81
CA ASP A 2 -4.68 -8.31 -16.01
C ASP A 2 -5.05 -8.35 -14.53
N SER A 3 -4.75 -9.48 -13.88
CA SER A 3 -4.92 -9.58 -12.43
C SER A 3 -3.99 -8.58 -11.73
N LEU A 4 -4.38 -8.09 -10.54
CA LEU A 4 -3.52 -7.25 -9.71
C LEU A 4 -2.12 -7.87 -9.51
N ARG A 5 -2.05 -9.20 -9.41
CA ARG A 5 -0.78 -9.93 -9.38
C ARG A 5 0.07 -9.69 -10.62
N THR A 6 -0.52 -9.73 -11.81
CA THR A 6 0.21 -9.49 -13.07
C THR A 6 0.77 -8.08 -13.09
N LEU A 7 -0.03 -7.07 -12.77
CA LEU A 7 0.41 -5.67 -12.72
C LEU A 7 1.56 -5.45 -11.73
N GLU A 8 1.47 -6.06 -10.55
CA GLU A 8 2.53 -6.04 -9.53
C GLU A 8 3.82 -6.69 -10.06
N GLN A 9 3.73 -7.79 -10.79
CA GLN A 9 4.88 -8.51 -11.33
C GLN A 9 5.52 -7.81 -12.53
N THR A 10 4.72 -7.12 -13.36
CA THR A 10 5.22 -6.42 -14.54
C THR A 10 5.95 -5.12 -14.17
N HIS A 11 5.53 -4.45 -13.10
CA HIS A 11 6.12 -3.18 -12.65
C HIS A 11 6.34 -3.16 -11.12
N PRO A 12 7.16 -4.08 -10.59
CA PRO A 12 7.35 -4.23 -9.16
C PRO A 12 7.88 -2.95 -8.50
N GLU A 13 8.65 -2.15 -9.21
CA GLU A 13 9.25 -0.90 -8.75
C GLU A 13 8.26 0.27 -8.66
N ARG A 14 7.10 0.18 -9.31
CA ARG A 14 6.09 1.26 -9.32
C ARG A 14 4.95 1.00 -8.36
N TRP A 15 4.63 -0.27 -8.12
CA TRP A 15 3.47 -0.64 -7.31
C TRP A 15 3.88 -1.12 -5.92
N LEU A 16 3.02 -0.84 -4.95
CA LEU A 16 3.10 -1.37 -3.60
C LEU A 16 1.78 -2.00 -3.21
N ARG A 17 1.85 -3.23 -2.70
CA ARG A 17 0.68 -4.01 -2.34
C ARG A 17 0.28 -3.79 -0.89
N LEU A 18 -0.87 -3.17 -0.66
CA LEU A 18 -1.38 -2.87 0.68
C LEU A 18 -2.20 -4.03 1.25
N HIS A 19 -3.06 -4.62 0.43
CA HIS A 19 -3.78 -5.86 0.75
C HIS A 19 -3.99 -6.71 -0.51
N ARG A 20 -4.64 -7.87 -0.37
CA ARG A 20 -4.81 -8.81 -1.49
C ARG A 20 -5.48 -8.19 -2.73
N SER A 21 -6.28 -7.14 -2.54
CA SER A 21 -7.09 -6.50 -3.58
C SER A 21 -6.76 -5.00 -3.75
N CYS A 22 -5.62 -4.53 -3.25
CA CYS A 22 -5.20 -3.14 -3.44
C CYS A 22 -3.71 -3.03 -3.70
N LEU A 23 -3.40 -2.42 -4.84
CA LEU A 23 -2.11 -1.93 -5.23
C LEU A 23 -2.22 -0.41 -5.32
N VAL A 24 -1.21 0.27 -4.81
CA VAL A 24 -1.08 1.72 -4.93
C VAL A 24 0.26 2.04 -5.58
N PRO A 25 0.38 3.15 -6.31
CA PRO A 25 1.68 3.62 -6.77
C PRO A 25 2.55 4.00 -5.55
N ARG A 26 3.80 3.58 -5.56
CA ARG A 26 4.76 3.82 -4.46
C ARG A 26 4.91 5.30 -4.18
N GLU A 27 5.08 6.10 -5.22
CA GLU A 27 5.25 7.55 -5.16
C GLU A 27 4.04 8.29 -4.55
N ARG A 28 2.88 7.64 -4.47
CA ARG A 28 1.67 8.21 -3.87
C ARG A 28 1.48 7.79 -2.41
N LEU A 29 2.25 6.85 -1.88
CA LEU A 29 2.15 6.47 -0.47
C LEU A 29 2.89 7.49 0.39
N LEU A 30 2.12 8.26 1.18
CA LEU A 30 2.67 9.30 2.06
C LEU A 30 3.05 8.76 3.44
N GLY A 31 2.32 7.76 3.93
CA GLY A 31 2.51 7.25 5.28
C GLY A 31 1.43 6.28 5.72
N LEU A 32 1.45 5.94 7.00
CA LEU A 32 0.49 5.07 7.65
C LEU A 32 -0.24 5.83 8.75
N ASN A 33 -1.52 5.52 8.92
CA ASN A 33 -2.30 5.97 10.06
C ASN A 33 -2.87 4.77 10.81
N THR A 34 -2.88 4.84 12.13
CA THR A 34 -3.50 3.84 12.99
C THR A 34 -4.87 4.35 13.40
N LEU A 35 -5.91 3.59 13.05
CA LEU A 35 -7.28 3.90 13.43
C LEU A 35 -7.52 3.56 14.91
N PRO A 36 -8.54 4.17 15.54
CA PRO A 36 -8.88 3.89 16.95
C PRO A 36 -9.21 2.42 17.25
N ASP A 37 -9.62 1.65 16.24
CA ASP A 37 -9.89 0.22 16.34
C ASP A 37 -8.64 -0.66 16.14
N GLY A 38 -7.46 -0.05 16.02
CA GLY A 38 -6.18 -0.72 15.87
C GLY A 38 -5.85 -1.15 14.42
N ARG A 39 -6.73 -0.88 13.45
CA ARG A 39 -6.42 -1.11 12.03
C ARG A 39 -5.43 -0.07 11.53
N ILE A 40 -4.62 -0.47 10.55
CA ILE A 40 -3.65 0.42 9.91
C ILE A 40 -4.10 0.69 8.48
N VAL A 41 -4.17 1.97 8.13
CA VAL A 41 -4.54 2.46 6.80
C VAL A 41 -3.39 3.22 6.18
N ALA A 42 -3.32 3.21 4.84
CA ALA A 42 -2.37 4.02 4.09
C ALA A 42 -2.90 5.45 3.88
N GLN A 43 -2.03 6.44 3.97
CA GLN A 43 -2.30 7.80 3.54
C GLN A 43 -1.76 8.00 2.12
N LEU A 44 -2.61 8.49 1.21
CA LEU A 44 -2.28 8.62 -0.20
C LEU A 44 -2.24 10.08 -0.67
N ALA A 45 -1.29 10.40 -1.54
CA ALA A 45 -1.15 11.71 -2.15
C ALA A 45 -2.29 11.98 -3.15
N GLY A 46 -2.96 13.12 -2.97
CA GLY A 46 -4.05 13.56 -3.83
C GLY A 46 -5.30 12.67 -3.77
N SER A 47 -5.49 11.93 -2.68
CA SER A 47 -6.68 11.10 -2.46
C SER A 47 -7.07 11.10 -0.99
N ALA A 48 -8.37 11.20 -0.71
CA ALA A 48 -8.92 11.02 0.64
C ALA A 48 -9.10 9.54 1.01
N LEU A 49 -8.85 8.63 0.07
CA LEU A 49 -8.94 7.19 0.34
C LEU A 49 -7.83 6.76 1.29
N GLN A 50 -8.25 6.01 2.32
CA GLN A 50 -7.36 5.43 3.32
C GLN A 50 -7.50 3.90 3.30
N PRO A 51 -6.95 3.22 2.28
CA PRO A 51 -7.11 1.78 2.15
C PRO A 51 -6.43 1.05 3.31
N GLU A 52 -7.12 0.03 3.83
CA GLU A 52 -6.61 -0.79 4.92
C GLU A 52 -5.44 -1.67 4.46
N ILE A 53 -4.40 -1.74 5.30
CA ILE A 53 -3.24 -2.57 5.05
C ILE A 53 -3.41 -3.89 5.81
N SER A 54 -3.30 -4.99 5.06
CA SER A 54 -3.28 -6.30 5.70
C SER A 54 -2.02 -6.48 6.56
N ARG A 55 -2.16 -7.10 7.73
CA ARG A 55 -1.03 -7.43 8.63
C ARG A 55 0.17 -8.08 7.93
N ARG A 56 -0.08 -8.98 6.97
CA ARG A 56 0.95 -9.65 6.14
C ARG A 56 1.79 -8.70 5.28
N ASN A 57 1.22 -7.58 4.85
CA ASN A 57 1.89 -6.62 3.98
C ASN A 57 2.44 -5.43 4.79
N LEU A 58 1.96 -5.22 6.01
CA LEU A 58 2.37 -4.12 6.87
C LEU A 58 3.89 -4.04 7.06
N ALA A 59 4.56 -5.17 7.25
CA ALA A 59 6.02 -5.20 7.42
C ALA A 59 6.75 -4.68 6.16
N SER A 60 6.30 -5.10 4.98
CA SER A 60 6.86 -4.67 3.70
C SER A 60 6.60 -3.18 3.46
N VAL A 61 5.37 -2.71 3.70
CA VAL A 61 5.01 -1.29 3.55
C VAL A 61 5.81 -0.40 4.52
N ARG A 62 5.96 -0.82 5.78
CA ARG A 62 6.80 -0.11 6.76
C ARG A 62 8.28 -0.09 6.36
N ALA A 63 8.78 -1.17 5.75
CA ALA A 63 10.15 -1.21 5.27
C ALA A 63 10.37 -0.23 4.12
N TRP A 64 9.44 -0.17 3.16
CA TRP A 64 9.49 0.82 2.08
C TRP A 64 9.43 2.25 2.62
N LEU A 65 8.52 2.59 3.54
CA LEU A 65 8.43 3.94 4.11
C LEU A 65 9.68 4.41 4.88
N ARG A 66 10.51 3.48 5.37
CA ARG A 66 11.78 3.85 6.02
C ARG A 66 12.87 4.20 5.02
N ASN A 67 12.77 3.70 3.79
CA ASN A 67 13.74 3.92 2.73
C ASN A 67 13.01 3.94 1.37
N PRO A 68 12.25 5.02 1.09
CA PRO A 68 11.34 5.10 -0.05
C PRO A 68 12.04 5.05 -1.40
#